data_AF-A0A257DF75-F1
#
_entry.id   AF-A0A257DF75-F1
#
_cell.length_a   1.000
_cell.length_b   1.000
_cell.length_c   1.000
_cell.angle_alpha   90.00
_cell.angle_beta   90.00
_cell.angle_gamma   90.00
#
_symmetry.space_group_name_H-M   'P 1'
#
loop_
_entity.id
_entity.type
_entity.pdbx_description
1 polymer ?
#
loop_
_entity_poly.entity_id
_entity_poly.type
_entity_poly.pdbx_seq_one_letter_code
_entity_poly.pdbx_strand_id
1 'polypeptide(L)'
;MAGAHPLSTSTVTYGRLYRYLSHRWWLTFLLMGMSFVCFGLLTLNLLHLVSANINFLVMNGLDAVRDGGLLQLLSLMTLGYLAAAFYVVFKLCEKVLVERLTYDNYKGP
;
A
#
# COMPACT_ATOMS: atom_id res chain seq x y z
N MET A 1 27.73 -34.48 20.74
CA MET A 1 27.03 -33.79 21.85
C MET A 1 26.74 -32.37 21.40
N ALA A 2 25.54 -31.91 21.73
CA ALA A 2 24.79 -30.81 21.14
C ALA A 2 25.45 -29.43 21.17
N GLY A 3 25.03 -28.56 20.24
CA GLY A 3 24.57 -27.23 20.67
C GLY A 3 24.90 -26.05 19.76
N ALA A 4 23.81 -25.46 19.24
CA ALA A 4 23.65 -24.04 18.89
C ALA A 4 24.11 -23.57 17.50
N HIS A 5 23.18 -23.71 16.55
CA HIS A 5 22.95 -22.73 15.49
C HIS A 5 22.96 -21.30 16.05
N PRO A 6 23.83 -20.38 15.59
CA PRO A 6 23.56 -18.96 15.76
C PRO A 6 22.43 -18.63 14.78
N LEU A 7 21.19 -18.60 15.30
CA LEU A 7 20.09 -17.95 14.59
C LEU A 7 20.50 -16.50 14.38
N SER A 8 20.89 -16.20 13.13
CA SER A 8 20.98 -14.86 12.57
C SER A 8 19.71 -14.10 12.98
N THR A 9 19.79 -13.35 14.06
CA THR A 9 18.81 -12.34 14.42
C THR A 9 18.98 -11.26 13.38
N SER A 10 18.29 -11.42 12.25
CA SER A 10 18.12 -10.38 11.25
C SER A 10 17.53 -9.18 11.98
N THR A 11 18.41 -8.27 12.41
CA THR A 11 18.03 -6.99 12.99
C THR A 11 17.48 -6.19 11.84
N VAL A 12 16.19 -6.40 11.57
CA VAL A 12 15.40 -5.56 10.69
C VAL A 12 15.57 -4.17 11.26
N THR A 13 16.40 -3.35 10.61
CA THR A 13 16.62 -1.97 11.02
C THR A 13 15.32 -1.26 10.72
N TYR A 14 14.42 -1.28 11.69
CA TYR A 14 13.16 -0.57 11.63
C TYR A 14 13.50 0.90 11.40
N GLY A 15 13.18 1.42 10.21
CA GLY A 15 13.47 2.80 9.85
C GLY A 15 12.89 3.75 10.89
N ARG A 16 13.48 4.94 11.05
CA ARG A 16 13.03 5.97 12.02
C ARG A 16 11.50 6.18 12.04
N LEU A 17 10.83 6.01 10.90
CA LEU A 17 9.37 6.00 10.78
C LEU A 17 8.70 4.98 11.71
N TYR A 18 9.14 3.72 11.73
CA TYR A 18 8.53 2.64 12.53
C TYR A 18 8.61 2.92 14.03
N ARG A 19 9.75 3.48 14.49
CA ARG A 19 9.95 3.85 15.89
C ARG A 19 9.12 5.07 16.32
N TYR A 20 8.83 5.98 15.39
CA TYR A 20 7.95 7.12 15.65
C TYR A 20 6.46 6.72 15.65
N LEU A 21 6.07 5.83 14.73
CA LEU A 21 4.73 5.26 14.64
C LEU A 21 4.38 4.41 15.86
N SER A 22 5.33 3.63 16.37
CA SER A 22 5.09 2.71 17.50
C SER A 22 4.89 3.41 18.85
N HIS A 23 5.19 4.70 18.96
CA HIS A 23 5.04 5.49 20.20
C HIS A 23 3.61 6.02 20.40
N ARG A 24 2.79 6.12 19.34
CA ARG A 24 1.39 6.58 19.43
C ARG A 24 0.47 5.70 18.58
N TRP A 25 -0.13 4.68 19.20
CA TRP A 25 -1.16 3.81 18.63
C TRP A 25 -2.24 4.52 17.80
N TRP A 26 -2.73 5.68 18.27
CA TRP A 26 -3.68 6.52 17.54
C TRP A 26 -3.15 7.07 16.21
N LEU A 27 -1.85 7.41 16.12
CA LEU A 27 -1.25 7.84 14.86
C LEU A 27 -1.19 6.71 13.84
N THR A 28 -0.88 5.49 14.27
CA THR A 28 -0.87 4.32 13.37
C THR A 28 -2.27 4.05 12.82
N PHE A 29 -3.31 4.20 13.65
CA PHE A 29 -4.71 4.05 13.23
C PHE A 29 -5.14 5.15 12.26
N LEU A 30 -4.82 6.42 12.56
CA LEU A 30 -5.11 7.54 11.66
C LEU A 30 -4.38 7.42 10.33
N LEU A 31 -3.10 7.03 10.34
CA LEU A 31 -2.31 6.85 9.12
C LEU A 31 -2.83 5.68 8.28
N MET A 32 -3.27 4.59 8.93
CA MET A 32 -3.95 3.48 8.27
C MET A 32 -5.25 3.96 7.60
N GLY A 33 -6.11 4.69 8.33
CA GLY A 33 -7.34 5.25 7.78
C GLY A 33 -7.11 6.20 6.60
N MET A 34 -6.17 7.14 6.73
CA MET A 34 -5.82 8.06 5.64
C MET A 34 -5.27 7.32 4.42
N SER A 35 -4.40 6.31 4.63
CA SER A 35 -3.86 5.51 3.53
C SER A 35 -4.95 4.70 2.82
N PHE A 36 -5.92 4.17 3.57
CA PHE A 36 -7.06 3.45 3.02
C PHE A 36 -7.97 4.36 2.18
N VAL A 37 -8.29 5.56 2.68
CA VAL A 37 -9.10 6.54 1.94
C VAL A 37 -8.36 6.99 0.68
N CYS A 38 -7.07 7.35 0.78
CA CYS A 38 -6.26 7.69 -0.38
C CYS A 38 -6.23 6.55 -1.40
N PHE A 39 -5.93 5.32 -0.98
CA PHE A 39 -5.94 4.16 -1.86
C PHE A 39 -7.29 3.96 -2.56
N GLY A 40 -8.40 4.11 -1.83
CA GLY A 40 -9.75 4.03 -2.40
C GLY A 40 -10.01 5.11 -3.45
N LEU A 41 -9.66 6.36 -3.16
CA LEU A 41 -9.80 7.48 -4.10
C LEU A 41 -8.94 7.28 -5.36
N LEU A 42 -7.69 6.84 -5.20
CA LEU A 42 -6.81 6.54 -6.34
C LEU A 42 -7.35 5.38 -7.18
N THR A 43 -7.91 4.34 -6.54
CA THR A 43 -8.50 3.19 -7.23
C THR A 43 -9.75 3.59 -8.00
N LEU A 44 -10.64 4.39 -7.41
CA LEU A 44 -11.83 4.91 -8.11
C LEU A 44 -11.42 5.79 -9.31
N ASN A 45 -10.43 6.66 -9.11
CA ASN A 45 -9.90 7.49 -10.18
C ASN A 45 -9.30 6.63 -11.31
N LEU A 46 -8.54 5.59 -10.96
CA LEU A 46 -8.02 4.61 -11.92
C LEU A 46 -9.14 3.95 -12.72
N LEU A 47 -10.20 3.48 -12.07
CA LEU A 47 -11.33 2.83 -12.75
C LEU A 47 -12.06 3.79 -13.70
N HIS A 48 -12.27 5.04 -13.29
CA HIS A 48 -12.83 6.07 -14.15
C HIS A 48 -11.93 6.33 -15.37
N LEU A 49 -10.62 6.48 -15.17
CA LEU A 49 -9.67 6.67 -16.25
C LEU A 49 -9.61 5.45 -17.18
N VAL A 50 -9.56 4.22 -16.64
CA VAL A 50 -9.61 2.98 -17.42
C VAL A 50 -10.87 2.93 -18.28
N SER A 51 -12.03 3.22 -17.70
CA SER A 51 -13.31 3.22 -18.42
C SER A 51 -13.31 4.23 -19.57
N ALA A 52 -12.79 5.44 -19.33
CA ALA A 52 -12.66 6.47 -20.36
C ALA A 52 -11.71 6.03 -21.49
N ASN A 53 -10.55 5.43 -21.15
CA ASN A 53 -9.61 4.89 -22.13
C ASN A 53 -10.23 3.77 -22.98
N ILE A 54 -10.90 2.81 -22.34
CA ILE A 54 -11.52 1.67 -23.03
C ILE A 54 -12.60 2.17 -23.99
N ASN A 55 -13.44 3.11 -23.55
CA ASN A 55 -14.48 3.70 -24.40
C ASN A 55 -13.85 4.40 -25.63
N PHE A 56 -12.77 5.15 -25.42
CA PHE A 56 -12.05 5.83 -26.50
C PHE A 56 -11.37 4.84 -27.47
N LEU A 57 -10.80 3.75 -26.96
CA LEU A 57 -10.18 2.69 -27.74
C LEU A 57 -11.20 1.92 -28.59
N VAL A 58 -12.38 1.66 -28.01
CA VAL A 58 -13.50 1.00 -28.70
C VAL A 58 -14.08 1.90 -29.80
N MET A 59 -14.16 3.21 -29.56
CA MET A 59 -14.70 4.18 -30.53
C MET A 59 -13.74 4.51 -31.68
N ASN A 60 -12.42 4.55 -31.44
CA ASN A 60 -11.45 5.08 -32.39
C ASN A 60 -10.37 4.08 -32.87
N GLY A 61 -10.37 2.84 -32.37
CA GLY A 61 -9.48 1.78 -32.86
C GLY A 61 -7.97 2.05 -32.67
N LEU A 62 -7.14 1.52 -33.58
CA LEU A 62 -5.67 1.60 -33.54
C LEU A 62 -5.13 3.04 -33.64
N ASP A 63 -5.89 3.98 -34.20
CA ASP A 63 -5.51 5.38 -34.33
C ASP A 63 -5.47 6.11 -32.96
N ALA A 64 -6.32 5.72 -32.01
CA ALA A 64 -6.32 6.29 -30.64
C ALA A 64 -5.07 5.99 -29.82
N VAL A 65 -4.37 4.88 -30.10
CA VAL A 65 -3.13 4.53 -29.40
C VAL A 65 -2.02 5.53 -29.75
N ARG A 66 -2.03 6.06 -30.98
CA ARG A 66 -1.00 6.94 -31.52
C ARG A 66 -1.18 8.40 -31.10
N ASP A 67 -2.42 8.85 -30.91
CA ASP A 67 -2.73 10.26 -30.61
C ASP A 67 -2.71 10.62 -29.11
N GLY A 68 -2.55 9.65 -28.19
CA GLY A 68 -2.45 9.95 -26.77
C GLY A 68 -2.69 8.78 -25.81
N GLY A 69 -3.20 7.65 -26.30
CA GLY A 69 -3.46 6.47 -25.48
C GLY A 69 -2.24 5.94 -24.74
N LEU A 70 -1.03 6.06 -25.32
CA LEU A 70 0.21 5.62 -24.67
C LEU A 70 0.57 6.45 -23.42
N LEU A 71 0.43 7.78 -23.49
CA LEU A 71 0.66 8.68 -22.35
C LEU A 71 -0.40 8.46 -21.26
N GLN A 72 -1.65 8.20 -21.66
CA GLN A 72 -2.72 7.90 -20.73
C GLN A 72 -2.52 6.55 -20.04
N LEU A 73 -2.05 5.52 -20.76
CA LEU A 73 -1.63 4.24 -20.20
C LEU A 73 -0.49 4.40 -19.19
N LEU A 74 0.51 5.24 -19.50
CA LEU A 74 1.60 5.53 -18.56
C LEU A 74 1.07 6.27 -17.31
N SER A 75 0.14 7.20 -17.48
CA SER A 75 -0.52 7.88 -16.35
C SER A 75 -1.34 6.91 -15.49
N LEU A 76 -1.99 5.92 -16.09
CA LEU A 76 -2.65 4.83 -15.35
C LEU A 76 -1.63 3.99 -14.59
N MET A 77 -0.54 3.57 -15.23
CA MET A 77 0.49 2.77 -14.57
C MET A 77 1.06 3.51 -13.36
N THR A 78 1.41 4.78 -13.52
CA THR A 78 1.96 5.60 -12.42
C THR A 78 0.96 5.78 -11.28
N LEU A 79 -0.33 6.05 -11.56
CA LEU A 79 -1.36 6.09 -10.52
C LEU A 79 -1.57 4.74 -9.84
N GLY A 80 -1.50 3.64 -10.60
CA GLY A 80 -1.59 2.26 -10.10
C GLY A 80 -0.48 1.94 -9.12
N TYR A 81 0.77 2.26 -9.46
CA TYR A 81 1.90 2.11 -8.56
C TYR A 81 1.80 3.00 -7.33
N LEU A 82 1.31 4.23 -7.48
CA LEU A 82 1.08 5.13 -6.36
C LEU A 82 0.00 4.58 -5.40
N ALA A 83 -1.10 4.05 -5.94
CA ALA A 83 -2.12 3.36 -5.16
C ALA A 83 -1.54 2.13 -4.44
N ALA A 84 -0.75 1.32 -5.14
CA ALA A 84 -0.07 0.16 -4.54
C ALA A 84 0.87 0.57 -3.40
N ALA A 85 1.57 1.69 -3.52
CA ALA A 85 2.43 2.21 -2.45
C ALA A 85 1.62 2.55 -1.19
N PHE A 86 0.47 3.25 -1.33
CA PHE A 86 -0.43 3.52 -0.21
C PHE A 86 -0.99 2.23 0.40
N TYR A 87 -1.32 1.24 -0.43
CA TYR A 87 -1.78 -0.07 0.04
C TYR A 87 -0.72 -0.79 0.88
N VAL A 88 0.55 -0.76 0.46
CA VAL A 88 1.66 -1.35 1.22
C VAL A 88 1.82 -0.64 2.58
N VAL A 89 1.73 0.69 2.62
CA VAL A 89 1.77 1.46 3.87
C VAL A 89 0.60 1.08 4.79
N PHE A 90 -0.60 0.93 4.25
CA PHE A 90 -1.78 0.45 4.99
C PHE A 90 -1.53 -0.94 5.60
N LYS A 91 -1.05 -1.91 4.81
CA LYS A 91 -0.77 -3.27 5.28
C LYS A 91 0.33 -3.32 6.34
N LEU A 92 1.32 -2.42 6.25
CA LEU A 92 2.35 -2.29 7.27
C LEU A 92 1.76 -1.77 8.59
N CYS A 93 0.92 -0.74 8.53
CA CYS A 93 0.23 -0.19 9.71
C CYS A 93 -0.71 -1.23 10.35
N GLU A 94 -1.45 -1.97 9.52
CA GLU A 94 -2.31 -3.08 9.96
C GLU A 94 -1.51 -4.13 10.72
N LYS A 95 -0.38 -4.60 10.16
CA LYS A 95 0.49 -5.59 10.83
C LYS A 95 0.94 -5.12 12.21
N VAL A 96 1.40 -3.88 12.32
CA VAL A 96 1.83 -3.29 13.60
C VAL A 96 0.68 -3.21 14.59
N LEU A 97 -0.51 -2.82 14.13
CA LEU A 97 -1.68 -2.69 15.00
C LEU A 97 -2.17 -4.07 15.49
N VAL A 98 -2.24 -5.05 14.59
CA VAL A 98 -2.65 -6.44 14.91
C VAL A 98 -1.65 -7.08 15.88
N GLU A 99 -0.35 -6.97 15.62
CA GLU A 99 0.69 -7.53 16.49
C GLU A 99 0.62 -6.94 17.91
N ARG A 100 0.38 -5.63 18.03
CA ARG A 100 0.17 -4.95 19.31
C ARG A 100 -1.09 -5.42 20.03
N LEU A 101 -2.22 -5.53 19.31
CA LEU A 101 -3.48 -5.96 19.89
C LEU A 101 -3.42 -7.42 20.37
N THR A 102 -2.74 -8.29 19.61
CA THR A 102 -2.52 -9.68 20.00
C THR A 102 -1.58 -9.79 21.22
N TYR A 103 -0.54 -8.94 21.32
CA TYR A 103 0.34 -8.92 22.49
C TYR A 103 -0.36 -8.49 23.78
N ASP A 104 -1.31 -7.54 23.72
CA ASP A 104 -2.08 -7.11 24.89
C ASP A 104 -3.01 -8.21 25.41
N ASN A 105 -3.48 -9.11 24.53
CA ASN A 105 -4.30 -10.27 24.91
C ASN A 105 -3.47 -11.44 25.48
N TYR A 106 -2.13 -11.38 25.45
CA TYR A 106 -1.23 -12.34 26.10
C TYR A 106 -0.79 -11.88 27.50
N LYS A 107 -1.44 -10.87 28.08
CA LYS A 107 -1.53 -10.77 29.55
C LYS A 107 -2.60 -11.76 30.01
N GLY A 108 -2.22 -13.04 30.05
CA GLY A 108 -3.01 -14.03 30.78
C GLY A 108 -3.15 -13.62 32.26
N PRO A 109 -4.21 -14.08 32.95
CA PRO A 109 -4.31 -13.96 34.41
C PRO A 109 -3.11 -14.61 35.13
#